data_AF-A0A662SAC0-F1
#
_entry.id   AF-A0A662SAC0-F1
#
_cell.length_a   1.000
_cell.length_b   1.000
_cell.length_c   1.000
_cell.angle_alpha   90.00
_cell.angle_beta   90.00
_cell.angle_gamma   90.00
#
_symmetry.space_group_name_H-M   'P 1'
#
loop_
_entity.id
_entity.type
_entity.pdbx_description
1 polymer ?
#
loop_
_entity_poly.entity_id
_entity_poly.type
_entity_poly.pdbx_seq_one_letter_code
_entity_poly.pdbx_strand_id
1 'polypeptide(L)'
;MIFHRLRQVEEEVFWSDCPSRRIIDKVYSKGVRLIVNLTLECTGYRTPRKMSVLHYPIPDFSFIPPEEALYHLVHRISNYIKNGGKVLIHCFGGIGRSGTTVAMLLIYHYKYSLEDALQKVGSLGGGPQCPSQYNAARWFYRLTNLLDFGTFQEIYSYAQSFSFGSGVNHASTVANIALDVVEALKEKYKLDTKHVLSTYLAGLLHDIGRRIDASNHHEVGAELVRKNKTINSITDINIVSCAIYHHRTKTSPEDDVELEEMGFEAKLISSIIRLSDAFINVFHGEGSYLGISLDDDHLVVKDYLVDSERLLKKSKFFTKLTGLEIRLIQHLL
;
A
#
# COMPACT_ATOMS: atom_id res chain seq x y z
N MET A 1 -12.20 -20.74 29.61
CA MET A 1 -12.55 -21.35 28.30
C MET A 1 -12.19 -20.35 27.22
N ILE A 2 -11.22 -20.66 26.35
CA ILE A 2 -10.93 -19.81 25.18
C ILE A 2 -12.04 -20.08 24.15
N PHE A 3 -12.91 -19.11 23.92
CA PHE A 3 -13.93 -19.18 22.88
C PHE A 3 -13.27 -18.99 21.52
N HIS A 4 -12.91 -20.10 20.86
CA HIS A 4 -12.44 -20.04 19.48
C HIS A 4 -13.55 -19.52 18.56
N ARG A 5 -13.25 -18.49 17.77
CA ARG A 5 -14.23 -17.77 16.95
C ARG A 5 -14.12 -18.23 15.51
N LEU A 6 -14.92 -19.22 15.12
CA LEU A 6 -15.11 -19.55 13.71
C LEU A 6 -16.25 -18.71 13.13
N ARG A 7 -15.93 -17.90 12.13
CA ARG A 7 -16.86 -17.08 11.36
C ARG A 7 -16.93 -17.58 9.93
N GLN A 8 -18.13 -17.52 9.36
CA GLN A 8 -18.35 -17.67 7.93
C GLN A 8 -18.71 -16.29 7.41
N VAL A 9 -17.82 -15.70 6.61
CA VAL A 9 -17.93 -14.32 6.12
C VAL A 9 -18.80 -14.30 4.87
N GLU A 10 -18.48 -15.23 3.96
CA GLU A 10 -19.20 -15.55 2.71
C GLU A 10 -19.29 -17.08 2.57
N GLU A 11 -19.93 -17.58 1.52
CA GLU A 11 -20.10 -19.03 1.32
C GLU A 11 -18.78 -19.79 1.27
N GLU A 12 -17.76 -19.19 0.65
CA GLU A 12 -16.43 -19.77 0.43
C GLU A 12 -15.38 -19.30 1.43
N VAL A 13 -15.70 -18.28 2.25
CA VAL A 13 -14.72 -17.59 3.10
C VAL A 13 -15.01 -17.82 4.57
N PHE A 14 -14.13 -18.58 5.22
CA PHE A 14 -14.11 -18.80 6.65
C PHE A 14 -12.99 -17.99 7.30
N TRP A 15 -13.22 -17.54 8.53
CA TRP A 15 -12.29 -16.72 9.29
C TRP A 15 -12.23 -17.14 10.75
N SER A 16 -11.03 -17.34 11.29
CA SER A 16 -10.85 -17.68 12.70
C SER A 16 -9.61 -17.07 13.37
N ASP A 17 -9.53 -17.26 14.68
CA ASP A 17 -8.30 -17.29 15.45
C ASP A 17 -7.46 -18.54 15.11
N CYS A 18 -6.33 -18.74 15.80
CA CYS A 18 -5.49 -19.92 15.64
C CYS A 18 -6.35 -21.21 15.72
N PRO A 19 -6.49 -21.96 14.62
CA PRO A 19 -7.55 -22.96 14.53
C PRO A 19 -7.19 -24.22 15.31
N SER A 20 -8.03 -24.59 16.26
CA SER A 20 -7.97 -25.91 16.90
C SER A 20 -8.24 -27.03 15.90
N ARG A 21 -7.84 -28.27 16.22
CA ARG A 21 -8.15 -29.45 15.40
C ARG A 21 -9.65 -29.58 15.11
N ARG A 22 -10.50 -29.27 16.09
CA ARG A 22 -11.97 -29.25 15.95
C ARG A 22 -12.45 -28.24 14.90
N ILE A 23 -11.85 -27.06 14.84
CA ILE A 23 -12.18 -26.05 13.80
C ILE A 23 -11.75 -26.55 12.43
N ILE A 24 -10.53 -27.09 12.32
CA ILE A 24 -10.01 -27.64 11.07
C ILE A 24 -10.93 -28.73 10.52
N ASP A 25 -11.32 -29.69 11.36
CA ASP A 25 -12.22 -30.78 10.95
C ASP A 25 -13.61 -30.24 10.56
N LYS A 26 -14.11 -29.22 11.27
CA LYS A 26 -15.39 -28.55 10.96
C LYS A 26 -15.36 -27.79 9.64
N VAL A 27 -14.29 -27.07 9.31
CA VAL A 27 -14.21 -26.36 8.01
C VAL A 27 -13.91 -27.34 6.87
N TYR A 28 -13.18 -28.42 7.14
CA TYR A 28 -12.92 -29.48 6.17
C TYR A 28 -14.21 -30.17 5.73
N SER A 29 -15.12 -30.48 6.66
CA SER A 29 -16.44 -31.05 6.32
C SER A 29 -17.32 -30.08 5.53
N LYS A 30 -17.09 -28.77 5.67
CA LYS A 30 -17.70 -27.70 4.86
C LYS A 30 -17.02 -27.48 3.49
N GLY A 31 -16.04 -28.31 3.13
CA GLY A 31 -15.37 -28.24 1.83
C GLY A 31 -14.16 -27.31 1.77
N VAL A 32 -13.72 -26.71 2.88
CA VAL A 32 -12.47 -25.94 2.90
C VAL A 32 -11.29 -26.85 2.61
N ARG A 33 -10.42 -26.42 1.70
CA ARG A 33 -9.21 -27.17 1.30
C ARG A 33 -7.96 -26.30 1.29
N LEU A 34 -8.08 -24.99 1.51
CA LEU A 34 -6.96 -24.07 1.69
C LEU A 34 -7.08 -23.34 3.03
N ILE A 35 -6.04 -23.41 3.85
CA ILE A 35 -5.88 -22.57 5.03
C ILE A 35 -4.85 -21.48 4.71
N VAL A 36 -5.15 -20.23 5.04
CA VAL A 36 -4.24 -19.09 4.96
C VAL A 36 -3.81 -18.74 6.37
N ASN A 37 -2.53 -18.97 6.66
CA ASN A 37 -1.92 -18.72 7.96
C ASN A 37 -1.10 -17.43 7.93
N LEU A 38 -1.57 -16.39 8.63
CA LEU A 38 -0.97 -15.06 8.66
C LEU A 38 -0.05 -14.81 9.87
N THR A 39 0.37 -15.85 10.57
CA THR A 39 1.11 -15.75 11.85
C THR A 39 2.26 -16.75 11.92
N LEU A 40 3.33 -16.41 12.63
CA LEU A 40 4.43 -17.32 12.99
C LEU A 40 4.09 -18.13 14.26
N GLU A 41 3.24 -17.55 15.11
CA GLU A 41 2.89 -18.00 16.44
C GLU A 41 1.99 -19.26 16.42
N CYS A 42 1.17 -19.41 15.36
CA CYS A 42 0.27 -20.53 15.18
C CYS A 42 0.73 -21.42 14.03
N THR A 43 1.67 -22.33 14.31
CA THR A 43 2.17 -23.32 13.34
C THR A 43 2.04 -24.75 13.89
N GLY A 44 2.16 -25.76 13.02
CA GLY A 44 2.21 -27.17 13.44
C GLY A 44 0.87 -27.88 13.70
N TYR A 45 -0.27 -27.23 13.42
CA TYR A 45 -1.55 -27.95 13.42
C TYR A 45 -1.61 -28.97 12.28
N ARG A 46 -2.16 -30.16 12.56
CA ARG A 46 -2.31 -31.21 11.55
C ARG A 46 -3.49 -30.91 10.65
N THR A 47 -3.28 -30.91 9.34
CA THR A 47 -4.36 -30.81 8.34
C THR A 47 -4.79 -32.21 7.84
N PRO A 48 -6.08 -32.40 7.51
CA PRO A 48 -6.52 -33.61 6.82
C PRO A 48 -5.87 -33.76 5.43
N ARG A 49 -5.92 -34.97 4.86
CA ARG A 49 -5.46 -35.20 3.47
C ARG A 49 -6.21 -34.29 2.50
N LYS A 50 -5.50 -33.78 1.48
CA LYS A 50 -5.98 -32.85 0.45
C LYS A 50 -6.28 -31.41 0.92
N MET A 51 -5.91 -31.05 2.15
CA MET A 51 -5.94 -29.67 2.63
C MET A 51 -4.52 -29.08 2.64
N SER A 52 -4.33 -27.94 2.00
CA SER A 52 -3.06 -27.22 1.96
C SER A 52 -3.07 -26.01 2.89
N VAL A 53 -1.87 -25.57 3.28
CA VAL A 53 -1.67 -24.35 4.06
C VAL A 53 -0.82 -23.39 3.24
N LEU A 54 -1.36 -22.22 2.95
CA LEU A 54 -0.59 -21.07 2.51
C LEU A 54 -0.09 -20.34 3.75
N HIS A 55 1.20 -20.47 4.04
CA HIS A 55 1.84 -19.76 5.14
C HIS A 55 2.40 -18.43 4.63
N TYR A 56 1.85 -17.31 5.12
CA TYR A 56 2.27 -15.95 4.78
C TYR A 56 2.25 -15.08 6.04
N PRO A 57 3.23 -15.25 6.95
CA PRO A 57 3.20 -14.60 8.24
C PRO A 57 3.35 -13.07 8.12
N ILE A 58 2.51 -12.35 8.86
CA ILE A 58 2.59 -10.89 9.03
C ILE A 58 2.97 -10.64 10.50
N PRO A 59 3.99 -9.80 10.81
CA PRO A 59 4.36 -9.50 12.19
C PRO A 59 3.18 -8.94 12.99
N ASP A 60 3.14 -9.22 14.29
CA ASP A 60 2.02 -8.77 15.11
C ASP A 60 1.93 -7.24 15.17
N PHE A 61 0.70 -6.74 15.33
CA PHE A 61 0.39 -5.30 15.28
C PHE A 61 0.87 -4.56 14.03
N SER A 62 1.22 -5.25 12.95
CA SER A 62 1.64 -4.64 11.68
C SER A 62 0.81 -5.13 10.50
N PHE A 63 1.11 -4.61 9.32
CA PHE A 63 0.65 -5.17 8.05
C PHE A 63 1.72 -5.03 6.96
N ILE A 64 1.51 -5.68 5.81
CA ILE A 64 2.38 -5.56 4.63
C ILE A 64 1.86 -4.48 3.66
N PRO A 65 2.70 -3.99 2.74
CA PRO A 65 2.26 -3.08 1.68
C PRO A 65 1.06 -3.63 0.87
N PRO A 66 0.13 -2.77 0.43
CA PRO A 66 -1.03 -3.18 -0.37
C PRO A 66 -0.65 -3.86 -1.68
N GLU A 67 0.47 -3.46 -2.31
CA GLU A 67 0.98 -4.08 -3.53
C GLU A 67 1.40 -5.54 -3.25
N GLU A 68 2.12 -5.77 -2.16
CA GLU A 68 2.54 -7.11 -1.73
C GLU A 68 1.33 -7.97 -1.34
N ALA A 69 0.36 -7.38 -0.61
CA ALA A 69 -0.89 -8.04 -0.25
C ALA A 69 -1.70 -8.45 -1.48
N LEU A 70 -1.80 -7.60 -2.51
CA LEU A 70 -2.50 -7.92 -3.74
C LEU A 70 -1.83 -9.08 -4.48
N TYR A 71 -0.52 -8.96 -4.71
CA TYR A 71 0.22 -9.91 -5.54
C TYR A 71 0.38 -11.29 -4.87
N HIS A 72 0.82 -11.34 -3.62
CA HIS A 72 1.20 -12.59 -2.96
C HIS A 72 0.08 -13.26 -2.17
N LEU A 73 -1.00 -12.55 -1.84
CA LEU A 73 -2.02 -13.03 -0.93
C LEU A 73 -3.43 -12.97 -1.54
N VAL A 74 -3.99 -11.77 -1.69
CA VAL A 74 -5.42 -11.57 -2.00
C VAL A 74 -5.77 -12.08 -3.40
N HIS A 75 -4.95 -11.83 -4.42
CA HIS A 75 -5.21 -12.33 -5.77
C HIS A 75 -5.19 -13.87 -5.82
N ARG A 76 -4.26 -14.51 -5.10
CA ARG A 76 -4.18 -15.98 -5.03
C ARG A 76 -5.39 -16.59 -4.35
N ILE A 77 -5.85 -16.00 -3.25
CA ILE A 77 -7.08 -16.42 -2.57
C ILE A 77 -8.29 -16.25 -3.49
N SER A 78 -8.39 -15.09 -4.16
CA SER A 78 -9.46 -14.78 -5.10
C SER A 78 -9.52 -15.80 -6.26
N ASN A 79 -8.38 -16.14 -6.87
CA ASN A 79 -8.33 -17.16 -7.93
C ASN A 79 -8.68 -18.55 -7.42
N TYR A 80 -8.29 -18.88 -6.19
CA TYR A 80 -8.68 -20.15 -5.58
C TYR A 80 -10.20 -20.25 -5.40
N ILE A 81 -10.84 -19.16 -4.95
CA ILE A 81 -12.30 -19.08 -4.79
C ILE A 81 -13.00 -19.13 -6.16
N LYS A 82 -12.51 -18.38 -7.17
CA LYS A 82 -13.05 -18.42 -8.54
C LYS A 82 -13.05 -19.82 -9.15
N ASN A 83 -12.12 -20.67 -8.75
CA ASN A 83 -12.03 -22.07 -9.18
C ASN A 83 -12.86 -23.03 -8.30
N GLY A 84 -13.83 -22.52 -7.53
CA GLY A 84 -14.73 -23.30 -6.68
C GLY A 84 -14.14 -23.70 -5.33
N GLY A 85 -12.98 -23.16 -4.96
CA GLY A 85 -12.32 -23.45 -3.69
C GLY A 85 -12.92 -22.70 -2.50
N LYS A 86 -12.83 -23.27 -1.30
CA LYS A 86 -13.20 -22.61 -0.03
C LYS A 86 -11.98 -22.47 0.88
N VAL A 87 -11.87 -21.33 1.55
CA VAL A 87 -10.69 -20.93 2.33
C VAL A 87 -10.99 -20.68 3.80
N LEU A 88 -10.04 -21.00 4.67
CA LEU A 88 -10.02 -20.51 6.05
C LEU A 88 -8.85 -19.53 6.20
N ILE A 89 -9.11 -18.28 6.55
CA ILE A 89 -8.10 -17.27 6.85
C ILE A 89 -7.97 -17.13 8.36
N HIS A 90 -6.75 -17.17 8.89
CA HIS A 90 -6.52 -16.95 10.32
C HIS A 90 -5.24 -16.18 10.61
N CYS A 91 -5.20 -15.54 11.78
CA CYS A 91 -3.96 -15.10 12.43
C CYS A 91 -3.91 -15.74 13.83
N PHE A 92 -3.22 -15.12 14.80
CA PHE A 92 -3.22 -15.61 16.17
C PHE A 92 -4.60 -15.41 16.85
N GLY A 93 -5.00 -14.16 17.05
CA GLY A 93 -6.28 -13.83 17.72
C GLY A 93 -7.52 -13.81 16.82
N GLY A 94 -7.35 -13.85 15.49
CA GLY A 94 -8.47 -13.79 14.55
C GLY A 94 -9.17 -12.43 14.50
N ILE A 95 -8.42 -11.33 14.62
CA ILE A 95 -8.96 -9.95 14.72
C ILE A 95 -8.29 -9.05 13.67
N GLY A 96 -7.08 -8.55 13.94
CA GLY A 96 -6.35 -7.55 13.13
C GLY A 96 -5.88 -8.04 11.77
N ARG A 97 -4.76 -8.78 11.75
CA ARG A 97 -4.15 -9.32 10.52
C ARG A 97 -5.16 -10.04 9.62
N SER A 98 -5.90 -11.01 10.19
CA SER A 98 -6.87 -11.79 9.43
C SER A 98 -8.14 -11.01 9.05
N GLY A 99 -8.68 -10.17 9.92
CA GLY A 99 -9.83 -9.33 9.58
C GLY A 99 -9.50 -8.31 8.49
N THR A 100 -8.29 -7.74 8.53
CA THR A 100 -7.78 -6.83 7.50
C THR A 100 -7.62 -7.55 6.15
N THR A 101 -7.02 -8.74 6.12
CA THR A 101 -6.95 -9.56 4.89
C THR A 101 -8.34 -9.95 4.37
N VAL A 102 -9.28 -10.28 5.25
CA VAL A 102 -10.67 -10.58 4.86
C VAL A 102 -11.32 -9.34 4.24
N ALA A 103 -11.14 -8.15 4.82
CA ALA A 103 -11.67 -6.91 4.25
C ALA A 103 -11.09 -6.64 2.84
N MET A 104 -9.78 -6.83 2.65
CA MET A 104 -9.16 -6.71 1.32
C MET A 104 -9.70 -7.74 0.31
N LEU A 105 -10.01 -8.96 0.76
CA LEU A 105 -10.64 -9.97 -0.09
C LEU A 105 -12.07 -9.58 -0.48
N LEU A 106 -12.85 -9.03 0.45
CA LEU A 106 -14.19 -8.49 0.17
C LEU A 106 -14.15 -7.37 -0.87
N ILE A 107 -13.20 -6.44 -0.73
CA ILE A 107 -12.94 -5.38 -1.71
C ILE A 107 -12.62 -5.98 -3.08
N TYR A 108 -11.61 -6.85 -3.15
CA TYR A 108 -11.07 -7.30 -4.42
C TYR A 108 -11.98 -8.28 -5.18
N HIS A 109 -12.48 -9.29 -4.47
CA HIS A 109 -13.24 -10.39 -5.05
C HIS A 109 -14.74 -10.07 -5.14
N TYR A 110 -15.31 -9.54 -4.05
CA TYR A 110 -16.76 -9.30 -3.93
C TYR A 110 -17.17 -7.85 -4.23
N LYS A 111 -16.22 -6.97 -4.59
CA LYS A 111 -16.45 -5.57 -5.02
C LYS A 111 -17.09 -4.68 -3.95
N TYR A 112 -16.80 -4.95 -2.69
CA TYR A 112 -17.20 -4.08 -1.60
C TYR A 112 -16.46 -2.74 -1.66
N SER A 113 -17.11 -1.67 -1.22
CA SER A 113 -16.42 -0.43 -0.86
C SER A 113 -15.50 -0.68 0.36
N LEU A 114 -14.59 0.27 0.63
CA LEU A 114 -13.76 0.20 1.84
C LEU A 114 -14.65 0.18 3.09
N GLU A 115 -15.64 1.07 3.14
CA GLU A 115 -16.57 1.24 4.25
C GLU A 115 -17.38 -0.03 4.51
N ASP A 116 -17.97 -0.61 3.47
CA ASP A 116 -18.78 -1.84 3.59
C ASP A 116 -17.91 -3.03 4.04
N ALA A 117 -16.69 -3.15 3.51
CA ALA A 117 -15.78 -4.22 3.88
C ALA A 117 -15.35 -4.11 5.35
N LEU A 118 -15.01 -2.90 5.81
CA LEU A 118 -14.65 -2.64 7.21
C LEU A 118 -15.85 -2.83 8.15
N GLN A 119 -17.03 -2.37 7.76
CA GLN A 119 -18.26 -2.58 8.53
C GLN A 119 -18.59 -4.08 8.66
N LYS A 120 -18.47 -4.84 7.57
CA LYS A 120 -18.71 -6.30 7.57
C LYS A 120 -17.78 -7.01 8.55
N VAL A 121 -16.46 -6.81 8.45
CA VAL A 121 -15.52 -7.48 9.37
C VAL A 121 -15.66 -6.97 10.82
N GLY A 122 -15.99 -5.70 11.00
CA GLY A 122 -16.30 -5.09 12.29
C GLY A 122 -17.50 -5.74 12.97
N SER A 123 -18.60 -5.93 12.24
CA SER A 123 -19.80 -6.62 12.74
C SER A 123 -19.55 -8.08 13.14
N LEU A 124 -18.50 -8.69 12.58
CA LEU A 124 -18.03 -10.04 12.92
C LEU A 124 -16.93 -10.04 14.01
N GLY A 125 -16.66 -8.89 14.61
CA GLY A 125 -15.78 -8.74 15.77
C GLY A 125 -14.28 -8.75 15.44
N GLY A 126 -13.88 -8.11 14.33
CA GLY A 126 -12.47 -7.80 14.05
C GLY A 126 -12.31 -6.74 12.96
N GLY A 127 -11.23 -6.80 12.19
CA GLY A 127 -10.81 -5.72 11.29
C GLY A 127 -9.52 -5.04 11.78
N PRO A 128 -9.05 -3.99 11.09
CA PRO A 128 -7.84 -3.26 11.46
C PRO A 128 -7.82 -2.82 12.93
N GLN A 129 -6.71 -3.07 13.62
CA GLN A 129 -6.52 -2.72 15.04
C GLN A 129 -5.52 -1.58 15.25
N CYS A 130 -4.79 -1.19 14.21
CA CYS A 130 -3.74 -0.18 14.25
C CYS A 130 -3.67 0.59 12.93
N PRO A 131 -3.02 1.77 12.89
CA PRO A 131 -2.84 2.58 11.69
C PRO A 131 -2.26 1.82 10.49
N SER A 132 -1.25 0.97 10.68
CA SER A 132 -0.62 0.20 9.59
C SER A 132 -1.60 -0.74 8.89
N GLN A 133 -2.47 -1.41 9.66
CA GLN A 133 -3.52 -2.28 9.12
C GLN A 133 -4.61 -1.48 8.40
N TYR A 134 -5.02 -0.34 8.97
CA TYR A 134 -6.03 0.51 8.36
C TYR A 134 -5.54 1.11 7.04
N ASN A 135 -4.32 1.67 7.04
CA ASN A 135 -3.69 2.23 5.84
C ASN A 135 -3.50 1.16 4.77
N ALA A 136 -3.07 -0.05 5.13
CA ALA A 136 -2.97 -1.12 4.16
C ALA A 136 -4.31 -1.41 3.48
N ALA A 137 -5.42 -1.51 4.22
CA ALA A 137 -6.75 -1.73 3.64
C ALA A 137 -7.21 -0.55 2.77
N ARG A 138 -7.04 0.69 3.24
CA ARG A 138 -7.41 1.91 2.51
C ARG A 138 -6.64 2.06 1.21
N TRP A 139 -5.32 1.89 1.27
CA TRP A 139 -4.45 1.99 0.09
C TRP A 139 -4.63 0.80 -0.85
N PHE A 140 -4.96 -0.38 -0.33
CA PHE A 140 -5.37 -1.52 -1.16
C PHE A 140 -6.64 -1.23 -1.96
N TYR A 141 -7.67 -0.65 -1.32
CA TYR A 141 -8.87 -0.21 -2.03
C TYR A 141 -8.53 0.76 -3.16
N ARG A 142 -7.71 1.79 -2.88
CA ARG A 142 -7.23 2.75 -3.89
C ARG A 142 -6.51 2.04 -5.04
N LEU A 143 -5.54 1.18 -4.74
CA LEU A 143 -4.77 0.43 -5.73
C LEU A 143 -5.66 -0.36 -6.69
N THR A 144 -6.64 -1.09 -6.15
CA THR A 144 -7.54 -1.93 -6.96
C THR A 144 -8.52 -1.15 -7.84
N ASN A 145 -8.71 0.15 -7.56
CA ASN A 145 -9.48 1.06 -8.42
C ASN A 145 -8.58 1.87 -9.38
N LEU A 146 -7.28 1.91 -9.12
CA LEU A 146 -6.31 2.66 -9.92
C LEU A 146 -5.78 1.85 -11.11
N LEU A 147 -5.54 0.55 -10.91
CA LEU A 147 -4.98 -0.35 -11.93
C LEU A 147 -5.74 -1.67 -11.99
N ASP A 148 -5.98 -2.16 -13.20
CA ASP A 148 -6.36 -3.56 -13.39
C ASP A 148 -5.21 -4.49 -12.99
N PHE A 149 -5.52 -5.76 -12.69
CA PHE A 149 -4.51 -6.69 -12.17
C PHE A 149 -3.40 -7.00 -13.18
N GLY A 150 -3.68 -7.01 -14.48
CA GLY A 150 -2.67 -7.29 -15.50
C GLY A 150 -1.62 -6.19 -15.55
N THR A 151 -2.06 -4.94 -15.68
CA THR A 151 -1.19 -3.77 -15.65
C THR A 151 -0.42 -3.67 -14.32
N PHE A 152 -1.12 -3.87 -13.19
CA PHE A 152 -0.49 -3.92 -11.87
C PHE A 152 0.62 -4.98 -11.79
N GLN A 153 0.37 -6.20 -12.28
CA GLN A 153 1.32 -7.30 -12.23
C GLN A 153 2.59 -6.99 -13.03
N GLU A 154 2.47 -6.38 -14.22
CA GLU A 154 3.63 -5.96 -15.01
C GLU A 154 4.48 -4.93 -14.27
N ILE A 155 3.86 -3.89 -13.70
CA ILE A 155 4.54 -2.84 -12.94
C ILE A 155 5.17 -3.39 -11.67
N TYR A 156 4.45 -4.23 -10.93
CA TYR A 156 4.94 -4.87 -9.70
C TYR A 156 6.16 -5.75 -10.01
N SER A 157 6.09 -6.56 -11.07
CA SER A 157 7.20 -7.42 -11.50
C SER A 157 8.43 -6.61 -11.92
N TYR A 158 8.20 -5.50 -12.65
CA TYR A 158 9.26 -4.58 -13.04
C TYR A 158 9.95 -3.97 -11.81
N ALA A 159 9.17 -3.39 -10.88
CA ALA A 159 9.71 -2.84 -9.62
C ALA A 159 10.43 -3.90 -8.79
N GLN A 160 9.87 -5.11 -8.71
CA GLN A 160 10.43 -6.25 -7.99
C GLN A 160 11.78 -6.72 -8.57
N SER A 161 12.00 -6.63 -9.89
CA SER A 161 13.30 -6.94 -10.49
C SER A 161 14.43 -6.01 -10.02
N PHE A 162 14.08 -4.81 -9.53
CA PHE A 162 14.98 -3.87 -8.86
C PHE A 162 14.80 -3.88 -7.34
N SER A 163 14.12 -4.89 -6.79
CA SER A 163 13.78 -4.98 -5.35
C SER A 163 13.16 -3.70 -4.79
N PHE A 164 12.43 -2.95 -5.63
CA PHE A 164 11.87 -1.63 -5.30
C PHE A 164 12.93 -0.62 -4.80
N GLY A 165 14.20 -0.78 -5.20
CA GLY A 165 15.31 0.01 -4.68
C GLY A 165 15.61 -0.29 -3.21
N SER A 166 15.21 0.62 -2.32
CA SER A 166 15.34 0.49 -0.86
C SER A 166 14.36 -0.52 -0.24
N GLY A 167 13.44 -1.09 -1.03
CA GLY A 167 12.51 -2.13 -0.60
C GLY A 167 11.04 -1.70 -0.71
N VAL A 168 10.15 -2.69 -0.85
CA VAL A 168 8.72 -2.48 -1.13
C VAL A 168 8.02 -1.66 -0.06
N ASN A 169 8.40 -1.81 1.22
CA ASN A 169 7.81 -1.03 2.32
C ASN A 169 8.04 0.48 2.13
N HIS A 170 9.24 0.87 1.72
CA HIS A 170 9.57 2.28 1.50
C HIS A 170 8.89 2.80 0.22
N ALA A 171 9.01 2.08 -0.89
CA ALA A 171 8.38 2.45 -2.15
C ALA A 171 6.86 2.63 -2.02
N SER A 172 6.18 1.69 -1.35
CA SER A 172 4.74 1.77 -1.08
C SER A 172 4.38 2.92 -0.14
N THR A 173 5.20 3.17 0.89
CA THR A 173 5.02 4.32 1.79
C THR A 173 5.04 5.62 1.00
N VAL A 174 6.06 5.83 0.16
CA VAL A 174 6.21 7.05 -0.64
C VAL A 174 5.07 7.18 -1.65
N ALA A 175 4.74 6.11 -2.37
CA ALA A 175 3.66 6.12 -3.36
C ALA A 175 2.31 6.50 -2.75
N ASN A 176 1.94 5.89 -1.63
CA ASN A 176 0.61 6.06 -1.09
C ASN A 176 0.45 7.35 -0.26
N ILE A 177 1.51 7.82 0.39
CA ILE A 177 1.51 9.16 1.00
C ILE A 177 1.46 10.25 -0.08
N ALA A 178 2.20 10.09 -1.18
CA ALA A 178 2.12 11.01 -2.30
C ALA A 178 0.70 11.10 -2.87
N LEU A 179 0.00 9.98 -2.96
CA LEU A 179 -1.41 9.96 -3.35
C LEU A 179 -2.35 10.61 -2.32
N ASP A 180 -2.06 10.51 -1.02
CA ASP A 180 -2.83 11.24 0.00
C ASP A 180 -2.66 12.76 -0.15
N VAL A 181 -1.46 13.23 -0.50
CA VAL A 181 -1.23 14.65 -0.83
C VAL A 181 -1.99 15.05 -2.09
N VAL A 182 -1.92 14.23 -3.15
CA VAL A 182 -2.65 14.50 -4.40
C VAL A 182 -4.15 14.55 -4.17
N GLU A 183 -4.73 13.63 -3.38
CA GLU A 183 -6.16 13.65 -3.05
C GLU A 183 -6.56 14.93 -2.29
N ALA A 184 -5.74 15.37 -1.34
CA ALA A 184 -5.98 16.63 -0.60
C ALA A 184 -5.93 17.87 -1.50
N LEU A 185 -5.17 17.81 -2.59
CA LEU A 185 -4.91 18.94 -3.50
C LEU A 185 -5.67 18.87 -4.82
N LYS A 186 -6.34 17.74 -5.10
CA LYS A 186 -6.90 17.39 -6.41
C LYS A 186 -7.85 18.46 -6.93
N GLU A 187 -8.78 18.91 -6.09
CA GLU A 187 -9.78 19.91 -6.47
C GLU A 187 -9.16 21.30 -6.61
N LYS A 188 -8.21 21.66 -5.73
CA LYS A 188 -7.54 22.97 -5.74
C LYS A 188 -6.73 23.20 -7.02
N TYR A 189 -6.02 22.18 -7.50
CA TYR A 189 -5.15 22.26 -8.67
C TYR A 189 -5.65 21.44 -9.86
N LYS A 190 -6.92 20.98 -9.85
CA LYS A 190 -7.59 20.25 -10.94
C LYS A 190 -6.80 19.03 -11.45
N LEU A 191 -6.23 18.26 -10.54
CA LEU A 191 -5.44 17.07 -10.87
C LEU A 191 -6.35 15.96 -11.41
N ASP A 192 -6.06 15.48 -12.61
CA ASP A 192 -6.81 14.41 -13.26
C ASP A 192 -6.26 13.00 -12.94
N THR A 193 -6.85 11.98 -13.55
CA THR A 193 -6.44 10.58 -13.36
C THR A 193 -5.00 10.29 -13.82
N LYS A 194 -4.49 10.98 -14.86
CA LYS A 194 -3.09 10.79 -15.30
C LYS A 194 -2.13 11.35 -14.25
N HIS A 195 -2.45 12.49 -13.63
CA HIS A 195 -1.63 13.03 -12.54
C HIS A 195 -1.59 12.08 -11.33
N VAL A 196 -2.73 11.47 -10.98
CA VAL A 196 -2.81 10.44 -9.93
C VAL A 196 -1.94 9.23 -10.29
N LEU A 197 -2.06 8.69 -11.51
CA LEU A 197 -1.26 7.57 -11.98
C LEU A 197 0.24 7.89 -12.00
N SER A 198 0.64 9.04 -12.54
CA SER A 198 2.03 9.46 -12.57
C SER A 198 2.62 9.58 -11.17
N THR A 199 1.85 10.10 -10.21
CA THR A 199 2.26 10.20 -8.81
C THR A 199 2.47 8.82 -8.18
N TYR A 200 1.51 7.91 -8.34
CA TYR A 200 1.61 6.55 -7.81
C TYR A 200 2.86 5.83 -8.36
N LEU A 201 3.06 5.88 -9.68
CA LEU A 201 4.16 5.19 -10.34
C LEU A 201 5.51 5.83 -10.00
N ALA A 202 5.59 7.16 -9.93
CA ALA A 202 6.81 7.84 -9.51
C ALA A 202 7.18 7.45 -8.08
N GLY A 203 6.23 7.46 -7.14
CA GLY A 203 6.49 7.05 -5.77
C GLY A 203 6.90 5.59 -5.63
N LEU A 204 6.26 4.68 -6.38
CA LEU A 204 6.58 3.25 -6.33
C LEU A 204 7.96 2.93 -6.95
N LEU A 205 8.41 3.75 -7.90
CA LEU A 205 9.60 3.48 -8.71
C LEU A 205 10.77 4.42 -8.42
N HIS A 206 10.63 5.43 -7.56
CA HIS A 206 11.64 6.49 -7.38
C HIS A 206 13.05 5.98 -7.03
N ASP A 207 13.10 4.82 -6.38
CA ASP A 207 14.33 4.29 -5.81
C ASP A 207 14.93 3.12 -6.62
N ILE A 208 14.29 2.68 -7.72
CA ILE A 208 14.72 1.47 -8.47
C ILE A 208 16.16 1.56 -9.00
N GLY A 209 16.64 2.77 -9.30
CA GLY A 209 18.00 3.01 -9.77
C GLY A 209 19.09 2.59 -8.77
N ARG A 210 18.76 2.42 -7.47
CA ARG A 210 19.72 2.04 -6.43
C ARG A 210 20.40 0.70 -6.65
N ARG A 211 19.73 -0.22 -7.36
CA ARG A 211 20.30 -1.54 -7.67
C ARG A 211 21.36 -1.50 -8.75
N ILE A 212 21.47 -0.38 -9.46
CA ILE A 212 22.48 -0.16 -10.50
C ILE A 212 23.54 0.81 -9.98
N ASP A 213 23.13 1.99 -9.50
CA ASP A 213 24.03 2.99 -8.93
C ASP A 213 23.37 3.65 -7.70
N ALA A 214 23.90 3.35 -6.52
CA ALA A 214 23.38 3.90 -5.26
C ALA A 214 23.62 5.42 -5.12
N SER A 215 24.68 5.97 -5.73
CA SER A 215 25.03 7.39 -5.64
C SER A 215 24.17 8.25 -6.56
N ASN A 216 23.90 7.74 -7.76
CA ASN A 216 23.15 8.43 -8.82
C ASN A 216 21.79 7.82 -9.13
N HIS A 217 21.24 6.97 -8.24
CA HIS A 217 19.97 6.26 -8.43
C HIS A 217 18.79 7.07 -8.98
N HIS A 218 18.66 8.35 -8.62
CA HIS A 218 17.66 9.26 -9.19
C HIS A 218 17.76 9.43 -10.73
N GLU A 219 18.96 9.67 -11.28
CA GLU A 219 19.23 9.75 -12.72
C GLU A 219 18.94 8.40 -13.39
N VAL A 220 19.51 7.32 -12.83
CA VAL A 220 19.36 5.97 -13.38
C VAL A 220 17.90 5.52 -13.35
N GLY A 221 17.17 5.77 -12.25
CA GLY A 221 15.76 5.45 -12.12
C GLY A 221 14.90 6.21 -13.13
N ALA A 222 15.18 7.51 -13.32
CA ALA A 222 14.49 8.35 -14.30
C ALA A 222 14.67 7.82 -15.73
N GLU A 223 15.90 7.42 -16.10
CA GLU A 223 16.20 6.82 -17.42
C GLU A 223 15.56 5.44 -17.62
N LEU A 224 15.57 4.60 -16.57
CA LEU A 224 14.97 3.27 -16.60
C LEU A 224 13.48 3.37 -16.89
N VAL A 225 12.78 4.27 -16.20
CA VAL A 225 11.33 4.45 -16.38
C VAL A 225 10.98 4.97 -17.76
N ARG A 226 11.75 5.91 -18.36
CA ARG A 226 11.51 6.41 -19.73
C ARG A 226 11.46 5.32 -20.80
N LYS A 227 12.08 4.17 -20.55
CA LYS A 227 12.12 3.03 -21.48
C LYS A 227 10.95 2.05 -21.28
N ASN A 228 10.11 2.25 -20.26
CA ASN A 228 9.04 1.32 -19.90
C ASN A 228 7.76 1.59 -20.71
N LYS A 229 7.41 0.65 -21.61
CA LYS A 229 6.25 0.77 -22.50
C LYS A 229 4.91 0.74 -21.77
N THR A 230 4.78 -0.08 -20.72
CA THR A 230 3.55 -0.21 -19.93
C THR A 230 3.24 1.09 -19.18
N ILE A 231 4.26 1.75 -18.62
CA ILE A 231 4.08 3.06 -17.96
C ILE A 231 3.67 4.12 -18.99
N ASN A 232 4.34 4.15 -20.14
CA ASN A 232 4.03 5.10 -21.21
C ASN A 232 2.62 4.94 -21.79
N SER A 233 2.03 3.74 -21.73
CA SER A 233 0.69 3.52 -22.26
C SER A 233 -0.44 3.96 -21.32
N ILE A 234 -0.16 4.16 -20.03
CA ILE A 234 -1.19 4.46 -19.02
C ILE A 234 -1.10 5.89 -18.45
N THR A 235 0.05 6.55 -18.56
CA THR A 235 0.22 7.91 -18.04
C THR A 235 1.32 8.70 -18.78
N ASP A 236 1.53 9.95 -18.40
CA ASP A 236 2.67 10.76 -18.85
C ASP A 236 3.97 10.26 -18.22
N ILE A 237 4.78 9.56 -19.02
CA ILE A 237 6.06 8.98 -18.62
C ILE A 237 7.12 10.02 -18.26
N ASN A 238 7.04 11.22 -18.85
CA ASN A 238 8.00 12.29 -18.58
C ASN A 238 7.74 12.85 -17.19
N ILE A 239 6.47 13.02 -16.78
CA ILE A 239 6.12 13.42 -15.40
C ILE A 239 6.68 12.41 -14.41
N VAL A 240 6.51 11.10 -14.68
CA VAL A 240 7.05 10.05 -13.82
C VAL A 240 8.58 10.16 -13.76
N SER A 241 9.25 10.29 -14.91
CA SER A 241 10.71 10.38 -14.99
C SER A 241 11.27 11.58 -14.24
N CYS A 242 10.74 12.79 -14.44
CA CYS A 242 11.19 14.01 -13.77
C CYS A 242 10.92 13.95 -12.26
N ALA A 243 9.78 13.41 -11.84
CA ALA A 243 9.49 13.25 -10.41
C ALA A 243 10.47 12.27 -9.74
N ILE A 244 10.86 11.20 -10.43
CA ILE A 244 11.93 10.29 -9.98
C ILE A 244 13.28 11.00 -9.98
N TYR A 245 13.63 11.77 -11.01
CA TYR A 245 14.90 12.50 -11.04
C TYR A 245 15.01 13.47 -9.86
N HIS A 246 13.93 14.18 -9.55
CA HIS A 246 13.91 15.24 -8.55
C HIS A 246 13.52 14.81 -7.13
N HIS A 247 13.33 13.52 -6.82
CA HIS A 247 12.92 13.11 -5.44
C HIS A 247 13.96 13.48 -4.35
N ARG A 248 15.22 13.74 -4.74
CA ARG A 248 16.32 14.08 -3.82
C ARG A 248 16.51 15.57 -3.64
N THR A 249 16.86 15.98 -2.42
CA THR A 249 17.17 17.38 -2.09
C THR A 249 18.44 17.93 -2.75
N LYS A 250 19.27 17.07 -3.35
CA LYS A 250 20.50 17.49 -4.04
C LYS A 250 20.26 18.02 -5.47
N THR A 251 19.05 17.84 -5.99
CA THR A 251 18.68 18.34 -7.33
C THR A 251 17.90 19.64 -7.22
N SER A 252 17.93 20.44 -8.28
CA SER A 252 17.28 21.75 -8.37
C SER A 252 16.13 21.72 -9.39
N PRO A 253 14.89 21.40 -9.00
CA PRO A 253 13.75 21.38 -9.92
C PRO A 253 13.38 22.74 -10.47
N GLU A 254 13.80 23.81 -9.78
CA GLU A 254 13.54 25.20 -10.18
C GLU A 254 14.39 25.64 -11.37
N ASP A 255 15.52 24.97 -11.58
CA ASP A 255 16.47 25.24 -12.66
C ASP A 255 16.30 24.26 -13.83
N ASP A 256 15.35 23.32 -13.74
CA ASP A 256 15.14 22.27 -14.72
C ASP A 256 14.18 22.74 -15.83
N VAL A 257 14.74 22.93 -17.03
CA VAL A 257 14.00 23.43 -18.20
C VAL A 257 12.92 22.45 -18.66
N GLU A 258 13.20 21.14 -18.62
CA GLU A 258 12.24 20.11 -19.03
C GLU A 258 11.02 20.14 -18.09
N LEU A 259 11.27 20.20 -16.78
CA LEU A 259 10.21 20.28 -15.78
C LEU A 259 9.41 21.60 -15.88
N GLU A 260 10.07 22.72 -16.19
CA GLU A 260 9.39 24.01 -16.38
C GLU A 260 8.46 23.97 -17.60
N GLU A 261 8.92 23.43 -18.73
CA GLU A 261 8.13 23.27 -19.95
C GLU A 261 6.91 22.35 -19.76
N MET A 262 7.00 21.38 -18.84
CA MET A 262 5.90 20.48 -18.50
C MET A 262 4.82 21.12 -17.62
N GLY A 263 5.07 22.29 -17.05
CA GLY A 263 4.05 23.09 -16.37
C GLY A 263 3.88 22.81 -14.87
N PHE A 264 2.83 23.41 -14.29
CA PHE A 264 2.64 23.48 -12.84
C PHE A 264 2.38 22.11 -12.22
N GLU A 265 1.57 21.27 -12.85
CA GLU A 265 1.17 19.95 -12.34
C GLU A 265 2.36 19.00 -12.27
N ALA A 266 3.27 19.03 -13.25
CA ALA A 266 4.51 18.25 -13.25
C ALA A 266 5.46 18.69 -12.12
N LYS A 267 5.62 20.01 -11.92
CA LYS A 267 6.35 20.59 -10.79
C LYS A 267 5.74 20.17 -9.45
N LEU A 268 4.41 20.20 -9.36
CA LEU A 268 3.68 19.82 -8.17
C LEU A 268 3.92 18.34 -7.84
N ILE A 269 3.77 17.42 -8.80
CA ILE A 269 4.03 15.99 -8.58
C ILE A 269 5.48 15.75 -8.16
N SER A 270 6.45 16.38 -8.82
CA SER A 270 7.87 16.26 -8.45
C SER A 270 8.13 16.74 -7.02
N SER A 271 7.47 17.82 -6.59
CA SER A 271 7.54 18.32 -5.22
C SER A 271 6.89 17.38 -4.20
N ILE A 272 5.76 16.76 -4.55
CA ILE A 272 5.03 15.81 -3.72
C ILE A 272 5.83 14.52 -3.52
N ILE A 273 6.46 13.98 -4.57
CA ILE A 273 7.33 12.79 -4.45
C ILE A 273 8.53 13.09 -3.55
N ARG A 274 9.17 14.25 -3.73
CA ARG A 274 10.30 14.68 -2.89
C ARG A 274 9.91 14.78 -1.41
N LEU A 275 8.75 15.39 -1.11
CA LEU A 275 8.18 15.52 0.23
C LEU A 275 7.87 14.13 0.81
N SER A 276 7.21 13.26 0.03
CA SER A 276 6.78 11.93 0.49
C SER A 276 7.95 10.99 0.75
N ASP A 277 9.10 11.17 0.08
CA ASP A 277 10.37 10.49 0.40
C ASP A 277 10.95 10.91 1.79
N ALA A 278 10.29 11.79 2.53
CA ALA A 278 10.61 11.99 3.95
C ALA A 278 10.23 10.76 4.81
N PHE A 279 9.22 10.00 4.39
CA PHE A 279 8.67 8.87 5.14
C PHE A 279 9.39 7.56 4.78
N ILE A 280 9.87 6.84 5.80
CA ILE A 280 10.71 5.65 5.59
C ILE A 280 9.87 4.39 5.46
N ASN A 281 9.09 4.05 6.49
CA ASN A 281 8.28 2.83 6.51
C ASN A 281 7.12 2.97 7.51
N VAL A 282 5.90 3.18 7.00
CA VAL A 282 4.70 3.33 7.86
C VAL A 282 4.05 2.00 8.25
N PHE A 283 4.58 0.88 7.75
CA PHE A 283 4.06 -0.46 8.02
C PHE A 283 4.74 -1.13 9.22
N HIS A 284 5.83 -0.54 9.74
CA HIS A 284 6.54 -1.10 10.89
C HIS A 284 5.72 -0.96 12.18
N GLY A 285 5.55 -2.07 12.90
CA GLY A 285 4.71 -2.11 14.10
C GLY A 285 3.30 -1.61 13.82
N GLU A 286 2.72 -0.89 14.77
CA GLU A 286 1.38 -0.30 14.66
C GLU A 286 1.23 0.73 13.55
N GLY A 287 2.34 1.23 13.00
CA GLY A 287 2.36 2.31 12.02
C GLY A 287 2.18 3.69 12.66
N SER A 288 2.90 4.68 12.14
CA SER A 288 2.90 6.04 12.66
C SER A 288 1.94 6.99 11.94
N TYR A 289 1.61 6.67 10.69
CA TYR A 289 0.94 7.58 9.78
C TYR A 289 -0.59 7.49 9.89
N LEU A 290 -1.25 8.63 10.08
CA LEU A 290 -2.71 8.72 10.24
C LEU A 290 -3.41 9.39 9.06
N GLY A 291 -2.66 10.09 8.19
CA GLY A 291 -3.21 10.73 7.01
C GLY A 291 -2.74 12.16 6.81
N ILE A 292 -3.25 12.74 5.73
CA ILE A 292 -2.99 14.12 5.30
C ILE A 292 -4.33 14.82 5.08
N SER A 293 -4.38 16.10 5.41
CA SER A 293 -5.53 16.97 5.14
C SER A 293 -5.05 18.36 4.74
N LEU A 294 -5.93 19.14 4.13
CA LEU A 294 -5.67 20.53 3.74
C LEU A 294 -6.45 21.47 4.66
N ASP A 295 -5.80 22.52 5.15
CA ASP A 295 -6.45 23.75 5.62
C ASP A 295 -6.02 24.94 4.75
N ASP A 296 -6.53 26.14 5.02
CA ASP A 296 -6.37 27.31 4.13
C ASP A 296 -4.89 27.59 3.77
N ASP A 297 -4.00 27.45 4.75
CA ASP A 297 -2.58 27.81 4.64
C ASP A 297 -1.63 26.60 4.76
N HIS A 298 -2.12 25.43 5.14
CA HIS A 298 -1.26 24.29 5.49
C HIS A 298 -1.66 22.98 4.83
N LEU A 299 -0.63 22.22 4.42
CA LEU A 299 -0.73 20.77 4.31
C LEU A 299 -0.51 20.17 5.70
N VAL A 300 -1.59 19.67 6.29
CA VAL A 300 -1.57 19.07 7.63
C VAL A 300 -1.20 17.60 7.53
N VAL A 301 -0.05 17.25 8.10
CA VAL A 301 0.48 15.88 8.16
C VAL A 301 0.24 15.34 9.56
N LYS A 302 -0.44 14.20 9.68
CA LYS A 302 -0.65 13.51 10.95
C LYS A 302 0.18 12.23 10.98
N ASP A 303 1.33 12.28 11.65
CA ASP A 303 2.23 11.13 11.80
C ASP A 303 3.03 11.25 13.11
N TYR A 304 3.17 10.15 13.84
CA TYR A 304 3.81 10.14 15.17
C TYR A 304 5.34 10.04 15.15
N LEU A 305 5.97 9.53 14.08
CA LEU A 305 7.37 9.12 14.06
C LEU A 305 8.18 9.73 12.89
N VAL A 306 7.53 10.45 11.97
CA VAL A 306 8.23 11.09 10.85
C VAL A 306 9.25 12.10 11.37
N ASP A 307 10.44 12.08 10.77
CA ASP A 307 11.48 13.06 11.04
C ASP A 307 11.04 14.43 10.50
N SER A 308 10.74 15.36 11.42
CA SER A 308 10.25 16.69 11.10
C SER A 308 11.28 17.52 10.35
N GLU A 309 12.58 17.40 10.67
CA GLU A 309 13.63 18.15 9.98
C GLU A 309 13.77 17.67 8.53
N ARG A 310 13.78 16.34 8.34
CA ARG A 310 13.80 15.73 7.01
C ARG A 310 12.58 16.12 6.20
N LEU A 311 11.39 16.09 6.81
CA LEU A 311 10.13 16.46 6.15
C LEU A 311 10.15 17.93 5.70
N LEU A 312 10.46 18.86 6.61
CA LEU A 312 10.53 20.30 6.30
C LEU A 312 11.61 20.63 5.26
N LYS A 313 12.76 19.95 5.32
CA LYS A 313 13.81 20.12 4.32
C LYS A 313 13.35 19.68 2.93
N LYS A 314 12.60 18.59 2.84
CA LYS A 314 12.10 18.03 1.59
C LYS A 314 10.87 18.75 1.04
N SER A 315 10.08 19.39 1.90
CA SER A 315 8.90 20.15 1.49
C SER A 315 9.19 21.54 0.93
N LYS A 316 10.42 22.07 1.04
CA LYS A 316 10.74 23.45 0.60
C LYS A 316 10.26 23.80 -0.81
N PHE A 317 10.48 22.89 -1.79
CA PHE A 317 10.03 23.11 -3.16
C PHE A 317 8.50 23.10 -3.26
N PHE A 318 7.84 22.20 -2.53
CA PHE A 318 6.38 22.13 -2.44
C PHE A 318 5.80 23.42 -1.86
N THR A 319 6.33 23.90 -0.73
CA THR A 319 5.87 25.12 -0.06
C THR A 319 6.07 26.36 -0.93
N LYS A 320 7.24 26.50 -1.58
CA LYS A 320 7.48 27.61 -2.50
C LYS A 320 6.53 27.60 -3.70
N LEU A 321 6.24 26.42 -4.26
CA LEU A 321 5.38 26.27 -5.43
C LEU A 321 3.90 26.52 -5.11
N THR A 322 3.43 26.05 -3.96
CA THR A 322 2.00 26.04 -3.61
C THR A 322 1.56 27.18 -2.68
N GLY A 323 2.52 27.77 -1.96
CA GLY A 323 2.27 28.67 -0.84
C GLY A 323 1.80 27.97 0.45
N LEU A 324 1.70 26.63 0.46
CA LEU A 324 1.23 25.86 1.62
C LEU A 324 2.39 25.49 2.54
N GLU A 325 2.29 25.87 3.80
CA GLU A 325 3.24 25.45 4.84
C GLU A 325 2.94 24.02 5.32
N ILE A 326 3.95 23.33 5.85
CA ILE A 326 3.74 21.99 6.42
C ILE A 326 3.42 22.12 7.90
N ARG A 327 2.22 21.67 8.28
CA ARG A 327 1.84 21.53 9.69
C ARG A 327 1.89 20.07 10.11
N LEU A 328 2.91 19.70 10.86
CA LEU A 328 3.05 18.35 11.41
C LEU A 328 2.34 18.24 12.76
N ILE A 329 1.42 17.29 12.88
CA ILE A 329 0.75 16.93 14.12
C ILE A 329 1.31 15.61 14.63
N GLN A 330 2.14 15.71 15.67
CA GLN A 330 2.74 14.60 16.42
C GLN A 330 2.13 14.56 17.83
N HIS A 331 0.91 14.03 17.97
CA HIS A 331 0.36 13.78 19.30
C HIS A 331 0.66 12.35 19.73
N LEU A 332 1.38 12.16 20.82
CA LEU A 332 1.45 10.88 21.51
C LEU A 332 0.05 10.55 22.03
N LEU A 333 -0.45 9.34 21.74
CA LEU A 333 -1.64 8.79 22.39
C LEU A 333 -1.44 8.64 23.90
#